data_AF-A0A7J7PNK5-F1
#
_entry.id   AF-A0A7J7PNK5-F1
#
_cell.length_a   1.000
_cell.length_b   1.000
_cell.length_c   1.000
_cell.angle_alpha   90.00
_cell.angle_beta   90.00
_cell.angle_gamma   90.00
#
_symmetry.space_group_name_H-M   'P 1'
#
loop_
_entity.id
_entity.type
_entity.pdbx_description
1 polymer ?
#
loop_
_entity_poly.entity_id
_entity_poly.type
_entity_poly.pdbx_seq_one_letter_code
_entity_poly.pdbx_strand_id
1 'polypeptide(L)'
;MTARETNQAAALRGLVSTAKGVRSSGDRQFLEPVAKLGAGIIQVDGFLTNQLRVSPYMLSLPSGISQPSTFTLHLTWDPAAGSAAAAAPAAAAAVTYNVLHEPAAAITVADGWYGTESSIEYVYQAVNVTFGSSKVAVNTVKGSQAELKVTFSLPPALASRPLLYSGLIQLQPNDHALPAVVVPYQGFSQDWSGLRILAKPNSRLDSDLANRLRLQQNALCYAPRSTPQIPSSVIDQLSSVPEVCSGGFATDTDQQLNVSLAVLQESPECSLRITLVPEVPLHTLYVDVLDAASNMLGSLSPLDTSSGSSLAAAGEVYIKGRFRVGA
;
A
#
# COMPACT_ATOMS: atom_id res chain seq x y z
N MET A 1 -12.90 -24.64 2.46
CA MET A 1 -13.73 -23.88 1.50
C MET A 1 -14.90 -24.75 1.08
N THR A 2 -16.12 -24.27 1.26
CA THR A 2 -17.33 -25.02 0.87
C THR A 2 -17.56 -24.89 -0.64
N ALA A 3 -18.23 -25.86 -1.27
CA ALA A 3 -18.52 -25.82 -2.71
C ALA A 3 -19.24 -24.53 -3.17
N ARG A 4 -19.98 -23.87 -2.26
CA ARG A 4 -20.67 -22.60 -2.50
C ARG A 4 -19.71 -21.42 -2.65
N GLU A 5 -18.66 -21.35 -1.85
CA GLU A 5 -17.61 -20.32 -1.94
C GLU A 5 -16.84 -20.44 -3.26
N THR A 6 -16.58 -21.68 -3.70
CA THR A 6 -15.94 -21.95 -4.99
C THR A 6 -16.79 -21.44 -6.17
N ASN A 7 -18.11 -21.58 -6.08
CA ASN A 7 -19.04 -21.12 -7.12
C ASN A 7 -19.12 -19.59 -7.18
N GLN A 8 -19.17 -18.90 -6.05
CA GLN A 8 -19.19 -17.43 -6.01
C GLN A 8 -17.89 -16.83 -6.56
N ALA A 9 -16.74 -17.37 -6.15
CA ALA A 9 -15.45 -16.92 -6.68
C ALA A 9 -15.28 -17.22 -8.17
N ALA A 10 -15.85 -18.31 -8.69
CA ALA A 10 -15.86 -18.59 -10.12
C ALA A 10 -16.78 -17.61 -10.90
N ALA A 11 -17.97 -17.32 -10.36
CA ALA A 11 -18.90 -16.36 -10.96
C ALA A 11 -18.31 -14.94 -11.01
N LEU A 12 -17.74 -14.47 -9.89
CA LEU A 12 -17.07 -13.16 -9.84
C LEU A 12 -15.94 -13.08 -10.88
N ARG A 13 -15.12 -14.13 -10.98
CA ARG A 13 -14.05 -14.20 -11.97
C ARG A 13 -14.58 -14.06 -13.39
N GLY A 14 -15.62 -14.80 -13.75
CA GLY A 14 -16.20 -14.72 -15.09
C GLY A 14 -16.83 -13.34 -15.37
N LEU A 15 -17.50 -12.74 -14.39
CA LEU A 15 -18.09 -11.40 -14.54
C LEU A 15 -17.03 -10.33 -14.76
N VAL A 16 -15.96 -10.35 -13.96
CA VAL A 16 -14.83 -9.43 -14.11
C VAL A 16 -14.11 -9.67 -15.43
N SER A 17 -13.85 -10.92 -15.78
CA SER A 17 -13.05 -11.26 -16.96
C SER A 17 -13.79 -11.04 -18.27
N THR A 18 -15.10 -10.82 -18.27
CA THR A 18 -15.88 -10.54 -19.49
C THR A 18 -16.44 -9.13 -19.51
N ALA A 19 -16.09 -8.31 -18.52
CA ALA A 19 -16.51 -6.92 -18.46
C ALA A 19 -15.95 -6.13 -19.64
N LYS A 20 -16.70 -5.11 -20.05
CA LYS A 20 -16.31 -4.17 -21.10
C LYS A 20 -15.81 -2.87 -20.49
N GLY A 21 -14.56 -2.50 -20.79
CA GLY A 21 -13.98 -1.23 -20.37
C GLY A 21 -14.81 -0.03 -20.85
N VAL A 22 -14.93 1.00 -20.01
CA VAL A 22 -15.61 2.26 -20.33
C VAL A 22 -14.57 3.28 -20.73
N ARG A 23 -14.73 3.93 -21.89
CA ARG A 23 -13.81 4.98 -22.37
C ARG A 23 -13.97 6.24 -21.54
N SER A 24 -12.85 6.92 -21.24
CA SER A 24 -12.90 8.17 -20.51
C SER A 24 -13.52 9.28 -21.33
N SER A 25 -14.28 10.15 -20.66
CA SER A 25 -14.92 11.30 -21.29
C SER A 25 -13.93 12.39 -21.69
N GLY A 26 -12.83 12.55 -20.95
CA GLY A 26 -11.81 13.56 -21.26
C GLY A 26 -10.78 13.14 -22.30
N ASP A 27 -10.51 11.83 -22.46
CA ASP A 27 -9.74 11.28 -23.58
C ASP A 27 -10.24 9.88 -23.93
N ARG A 28 -10.79 9.73 -25.14
CA ARG A 28 -11.34 8.46 -25.64
C ARG A 28 -10.27 7.41 -25.96
N GLN A 29 -8.99 7.74 -25.96
CA GLN A 29 -7.91 6.75 -26.08
C GLN A 29 -7.73 5.94 -24.78
N PHE A 30 -8.15 6.51 -23.64
CA PHE A 30 -8.03 5.89 -22.33
C PHE A 30 -9.37 5.33 -21.85
N LEU A 31 -9.31 4.32 -21.00
CA LEU A 31 -10.42 3.86 -20.18
C LEU A 31 -10.58 4.75 -18.93
N GLU A 32 -11.75 4.72 -18.33
CA GLU A 32 -11.94 5.18 -16.95
C GLU A 32 -11.09 4.32 -15.98
N PRO A 33 -10.59 4.90 -14.88
CA PRO A 33 -9.71 4.19 -13.94
C PRO A 33 -10.36 2.93 -13.36
N VAL A 34 -9.57 1.85 -13.22
CA VAL A 34 -10.03 0.60 -12.58
C VAL A 34 -10.45 0.84 -11.12
N ALA A 35 -9.81 1.79 -10.43
CA ALA A 35 -10.21 2.18 -9.07
C ALA A 35 -11.65 2.73 -9.00
N LYS A 36 -12.19 3.25 -10.12
CA LYS A 36 -13.54 3.83 -10.20
C LYS A 36 -14.57 2.83 -10.70
N LEU A 37 -14.26 2.07 -11.75
CA LEU A 37 -15.24 1.20 -12.44
C LEU A 37 -14.89 -0.29 -12.42
N GLY A 38 -13.83 -0.69 -11.72
CA GLY A 38 -13.31 -2.06 -11.78
C GLY A 38 -12.89 -2.43 -13.20
N ALA A 39 -13.33 -3.61 -13.68
CA ALA A 39 -13.10 -4.03 -15.06
C ALA A 39 -14.07 -3.38 -16.09
N GLY A 40 -15.07 -2.60 -15.62
CA GLY A 40 -16.05 -1.93 -16.46
C GLY A 40 -17.46 -2.52 -16.37
N ILE A 41 -18.21 -2.47 -17.48
CA ILE A 41 -19.62 -2.88 -17.53
C ILE A 41 -19.74 -4.38 -17.70
N ILE A 42 -20.49 -5.03 -16.81
CA ILE A 42 -20.79 -6.47 -16.87
C ILE A 42 -21.44 -6.83 -18.21
N GLN A 43 -20.89 -7.83 -18.90
CA GLN A 43 -21.47 -8.40 -20.12
C GLN A 43 -22.04 -9.78 -19.79
N VAL A 44 -23.36 -9.87 -19.59
CA VAL A 44 -24.01 -11.14 -19.19
C VAL A 44 -23.83 -12.21 -20.27
N ASP A 45 -24.01 -11.84 -21.54
CA ASP A 45 -23.84 -12.78 -22.65
C ASP A 45 -22.40 -13.29 -22.73
N GLY A 46 -21.42 -12.40 -22.56
CA GLY A 46 -20.01 -12.75 -22.50
C GLY A 46 -19.72 -13.69 -21.33
N PHE A 47 -20.23 -13.39 -20.14
CA PHE A 47 -20.09 -14.26 -18.97
C PHE A 47 -20.66 -15.67 -19.21
N LEU A 48 -21.86 -15.78 -19.80
CA LEU A 48 -22.52 -17.05 -20.07
C LEU A 48 -21.88 -17.87 -21.20
N THR A 49 -21.10 -17.23 -22.06
CA THR A 49 -20.43 -17.88 -23.21
C THR A 49 -18.93 -18.04 -23.01
N ASN A 50 -18.36 -17.48 -21.96
CA ASN A 50 -16.93 -17.53 -21.72
C ASN A 50 -16.49 -18.93 -21.27
N GLN A 51 -15.59 -19.52 -22.06
CA GLN A 51 -14.99 -20.83 -21.81
C GLN A 51 -13.52 -20.71 -21.38
N LEU A 52 -12.97 -19.49 -21.31
CA LEU A 52 -11.59 -19.24 -20.90
C LEU A 52 -11.54 -18.71 -19.47
N ARG A 53 -10.76 -19.38 -18.63
CA ARG A 53 -10.43 -18.92 -17.27
C ARG A 53 -9.04 -18.33 -17.25
N VAL A 54 -8.90 -17.18 -16.60
CA VAL A 54 -7.61 -16.51 -16.42
C VAL A 54 -7.25 -16.44 -14.95
N SER A 55 -6.01 -16.79 -14.61
CA SER A 55 -5.49 -16.74 -13.26
C SER A 55 -4.10 -16.08 -13.23
N PRO A 56 -3.88 -15.03 -12.42
CA PRO A 56 -4.90 -14.30 -11.66
C PRO A 56 -5.87 -13.54 -12.59
N TYR A 57 -7.10 -13.32 -12.12
CA TYR A 57 -8.14 -12.59 -12.88
C TYR A 57 -8.06 -11.07 -12.72
N MET A 58 -7.20 -10.58 -11.82
CA MET A 58 -6.87 -9.18 -11.60
C MET A 58 -5.41 -9.10 -11.14
N LEU A 59 -4.68 -8.09 -11.57
CA LEU A 59 -3.30 -7.86 -11.18
C LEU A 59 -3.19 -6.63 -10.26
N SER A 60 -2.73 -6.86 -9.03
CA SER A 60 -2.23 -5.78 -8.18
C SER A 60 -0.74 -5.66 -8.40
N LEU A 61 -0.31 -4.57 -9.03
CA LEU A 61 1.08 -4.31 -9.30
C LEU A 61 1.78 -3.77 -8.03
N PRO A 62 3.08 -4.06 -7.83
CA PRO A 62 3.88 -3.45 -6.80
C PRO A 62 3.83 -1.93 -6.90
N SER A 63 3.89 -1.26 -5.75
CA SER A 63 4.11 0.19 -5.70
C SER A 63 5.54 0.54 -6.13
N GLY A 64 5.71 1.73 -6.72
CA GLY A 64 7.02 2.32 -6.95
C GLY A 64 7.92 1.48 -7.85
N ILE A 65 7.38 0.88 -8.90
CA ILE A 65 8.11 0.03 -9.85
C ILE A 65 9.30 0.81 -10.43
N SER A 66 10.50 0.53 -9.93
CA SER A 66 11.75 1.10 -10.41
C SER A 66 12.42 0.26 -11.51
N GLN A 67 12.03 -1.01 -11.62
CA GLN A 67 12.52 -1.98 -12.61
C GLN A 67 11.35 -2.73 -13.24
N PRO A 68 11.45 -3.15 -14.53
CA PRO A 68 10.36 -3.87 -15.18
C PRO A 68 9.91 -5.10 -14.39
N SER A 69 8.60 -5.21 -14.14
CA SER A 69 8.00 -6.30 -13.36
C SER A 69 7.22 -7.23 -14.29
N THR A 70 7.52 -8.53 -14.25
CA THR A 70 6.89 -9.53 -15.13
C THR A 70 5.95 -10.43 -14.35
N PHE A 71 4.75 -10.61 -14.88
CA PHE A 71 3.71 -11.49 -14.36
C PHE A 71 3.37 -12.56 -15.38
N THR A 72 3.04 -13.76 -14.89
CA THR A 72 2.53 -14.86 -15.73
C THR A 72 1.02 -14.99 -15.50
N LEU A 73 0.26 -14.87 -16.58
CA LEU A 73 -1.16 -15.18 -16.61
C LEU A 73 -1.33 -16.62 -17.11
N HIS A 74 -2.02 -17.44 -16.34
CA HIS A 74 -2.40 -18.79 -16.71
C HIS A 74 -3.79 -18.78 -17.33
N LEU A 75 -3.85 -19.21 -18.59
CA LEU A 75 -5.06 -19.32 -19.38
C LEU A 75 -5.49 -20.78 -19.38
N THR A 76 -6.66 -21.10 -18.83
CA THR A 76 -7.18 -22.47 -18.77
C THR A 76 -8.48 -22.55 -19.55
N TRP A 77 -8.56 -23.48 -20.50
CA TRP A 77 -9.80 -23.76 -21.21
C TRP A 77 -10.74 -24.62 -20.34
N ASP A 78 -11.92 -24.12 -20.05
CA ASP A 78 -12.97 -24.86 -19.34
C ASP A 78 -14.33 -24.67 -20.03
N PRO A 79 -14.72 -25.59 -20.93
CA PRO A 79 -15.99 -25.48 -21.66
C PRO A 79 -17.21 -25.59 -20.72
N ALA A 80 -17.05 -26.15 -19.52
CA ALA A 80 -18.13 -26.23 -18.53
C ALA A 80 -18.37 -24.91 -17.79
N ALA A 81 -17.51 -23.89 -17.98
CA ALA A 81 -17.73 -22.57 -17.41
C ALA A 81 -18.80 -21.78 -18.20
N GLY A 82 -18.97 -22.08 -19.49
CA GLY A 82 -20.05 -21.55 -20.31
C GLY A 82 -21.36 -22.32 -20.11
N SER A 83 -22.50 -21.67 -20.38
CA SER A 83 -23.80 -22.34 -20.39
C SER A 83 -23.88 -23.35 -21.54
N ALA A 84 -24.60 -24.45 -21.33
CA ALA A 84 -24.80 -25.50 -22.33
C ALA A 84 -25.48 -25.02 -23.64
N ALA A 85 -26.05 -23.80 -23.64
CA ALA A 85 -26.68 -23.20 -24.81
C ALA A 85 -25.68 -22.55 -25.78
N ALA A 86 -24.43 -22.33 -25.36
CA ALA A 86 -23.38 -21.90 -26.27
C ALA A 86 -23.02 -23.10 -27.18
N ALA A 87 -23.44 -23.05 -28.44
CA ALA A 87 -23.07 -24.06 -29.43
C ALA A 87 -21.56 -24.29 -29.37
N ALA A 88 -21.14 -25.52 -29.07
CA ALA A 88 -19.73 -25.86 -29.03
C ALA A 88 -19.12 -25.45 -30.39
N PRO A 89 -18.11 -24.56 -30.43
CA PRO A 89 -17.48 -24.20 -31.69
C PRO A 89 -17.04 -25.49 -32.38
N ALA A 90 -17.29 -25.59 -33.68
CA ALA A 90 -16.86 -26.73 -34.49
C ALA A 90 -15.41 -27.04 -34.13
N ALA A 91 -15.13 -28.29 -33.73
CA ALA A 91 -13.95 -28.73 -32.97
C ALA A 91 -12.61 -28.20 -33.49
N ALA A 92 -12.31 -26.93 -33.23
CA ALA A 92 -11.03 -26.33 -33.51
C ALA A 92 -10.06 -26.80 -32.43
N ALA A 93 -8.90 -27.34 -32.81
CA ALA A 93 -7.93 -27.87 -31.85
C ALA A 93 -7.39 -26.79 -30.88
N ALA A 94 -7.44 -25.52 -31.27
CA ALA A 94 -7.06 -24.38 -30.44
C ALA A 94 -7.79 -23.11 -30.87
N VAL A 95 -8.03 -22.21 -29.91
CA VAL A 95 -8.50 -20.83 -30.13
C VAL A 95 -7.30 -19.90 -29.98
N THR A 96 -7.14 -18.95 -30.91
CA THR A 96 -6.06 -17.96 -30.85
C THR A 96 -6.61 -16.61 -30.39
N TYR A 97 -6.02 -16.06 -29.33
CA TYR A 97 -6.35 -14.74 -28.80
C TYR A 97 -5.27 -13.73 -29.19
N ASN A 98 -5.69 -12.59 -29.73
CA ASN A 98 -4.82 -11.41 -29.83
C ASN A 98 -4.74 -10.75 -28.46
N VAL A 99 -3.53 -10.41 -28.04
CA VAL A 99 -3.26 -9.78 -26.74
C VAL A 99 -3.11 -8.27 -26.96
N LEU A 100 -3.98 -7.50 -26.33
CA LEU A 100 -4.06 -6.06 -26.46
C LEU A 100 -3.91 -5.40 -25.09
N HIS A 101 -3.35 -4.20 -25.07
CA HIS A 101 -3.30 -3.34 -23.90
C HIS A 101 -4.29 -2.19 -24.06
N GLU A 102 -5.21 -2.05 -23.13
CA GLU A 102 -6.11 -0.91 -23.05
C GLU A 102 -5.77 -0.06 -21.82
N PRO A 103 -5.05 1.07 -21.98
CA PRO A 103 -4.67 1.90 -20.84
C PRO A 103 -5.89 2.61 -20.26
N ALA A 104 -5.94 2.76 -18.93
CA ALA A 104 -6.88 3.63 -18.26
C ALA A 104 -6.20 4.94 -17.85
N ALA A 105 -6.99 6.00 -17.70
CA ALA A 105 -6.50 7.25 -17.14
C ALA A 105 -5.96 6.99 -15.72
N ALA A 106 -4.82 7.59 -15.40
CA ALA A 106 -4.30 7.60 -14.04
C ALA A 106 -5.01 8.68 -13.22
N ILE A 107 -5.04 8.52 -11.90
CA ILE A 107 -5.62 9.52 -10.99
C ILE A 107 -4.60 9.95 -9.93
N THR A 108 -4.62 11.23 -9.58
CA THR A 108 -3.79 11.75 -8.49
C THR A 108 -4.26 11.27 -7.13
N VAL A 109 -3.30 10.96 -6.24
CA VAL A 109 -3.54 10.61 -4.83
C VAL A 109 -2.90 11.63 -3.88
N ALA A 110 -2.29 12.70 -4.41
CA ALA A 110 -1.38 13.59 -3.68
C ALA A 110 -2.00 14.30 -2.46
N ASP A 111 -3.29 14.66 -2.50
CA ASP A 111 -3.97 15.41 -1.44
C ASP A 111 -4.86 14.53 -0.54
N GLY A 112 -4.68 13.20 -0.61
CA GLY A 112 -5.39 12.22 0.20
C GLY A 112 -6.68 11.71 -0.44
N TRP A 113 -7.17 10.59 0.08
CA TRP A 113 -8.42 9.92 -0.35
C TRP A 113 -9.70 10.70 0.00
N TYR A 114 -9.58 11.80 0.73
CA TYR A 114 -10.68 12.49 1.40
C TYR A 114 -11.25 13.67 0.59
N GLY A 115 -10.84 13.81 -0.67
CA GLY A 115 -11.34 14.84 -1.56
C GLY A 115 -12.73 14.52 -2.12
N THR A 116 -13.45 15.53 -2.60
CA THR A 116 -14.69 15.36 -3.36
C THR A 116 -14.40 14.73 -4.72
N GLU A 117 -15.38 14.15 -5.41
CA GLU A 117 -15.17 13.59 -6.76
C GLU A 117 -14.51 14.60 -7.73
N SER A 118 -14.81 15.89 -7.56
CA SER A 118 -14.22 17.01 -8.30
C SER A 118 -12.72 17.25 -8.06
N SER A 119 -12.11 16.68 -7.00
CA SER A 119 -10.68 16.80 -6.74
C SER A 119 -9.85 15.68 -7.37
N ILE A 120 -10.49 14.68 -7.99
CA ILE A 120 -9.78 13.62 -8.71
C ILE A 120 -9.29 14.19 -10.04
N GLU A 121 -8.01 14.55 -10.11
CA GLU A 121 -7.35 14.92 -11.36
C GLU A 121 -7.07 13.66 -12.18
N TYR A 122 -7.56 13.65 -13.42
CA TYR A 122 -7.26 12.61 -14.40
C TYR A 122 -5.96 12.98 -15.14
N VAL A 123 -5.06 12.01 -15.21
CA VAL A 123 -3.78 12.12 -15.92
C VAL A 123 -3.76 11.07 -17.02
N TYR A 124 -3.78 11.52 -18.27
CA TYR A 124 -3.82 10.68 -19.46
C TYR A 124 -2.42 10.17 -19.84
N GLN A 125 -1.86 9.34 -18.97
CA GLN A 125 -0.58 8.67 -19.15
C GLN A 125 -0.71 7.19 -18.82
N ALA A 126 -0.13 6.35 -19.67
CA ALA A 126 -0.19 4.89 -19.54
C ALA A 126 1.11 4.34 -18.96
N VAL A 127 1.01 3.24 -18.21
CA VAL A 127 2.17 2.38 -17.94
C VAL A 127 2.57 1.66 -19.23
N ASN A 128 3.87 1.44 -19.44
CA ASN A 128 4.32 0.66 -20.59
C ASN A 128 4.08 -0.81 -20.30
N VAL A 129 3.29 -1.47 -21.15
CA VAL A 129 3.00 -2.90 -21.08
C VAL A 129 3.58 -3.59 -22.30
N THR A 130 4.41 -4.60 -22.08
CA THR A 130 4.92 -5.48 -23.14
C THR A 130 4.47 -6.91 -22.89
N PHE A 131 4.17 -7.62 -23.98
CA PHE A 131 3.73 -9.01 -23.93
C PHE A 131 4.83 -9.91 -24.47
N GLY A 132 5.01 -11.09 -23.85
CA GLY A 132 5.94 -12.09 -24.37
C GLY A 132 5.57 -12.58 -25.77
N SER A 133 4.29 -12.44 -26.16
CA SER A 133 3.77 -12.64 -27.51
C SER A 133 2.53 -11.77 -27.73
N SER A 134 2.33 -11.27 -28.95
CA SER A 134 1.11 -10.53 -29.33
C SER A 134 -0.10 -11.43 -29.54
N LYS A 135 0.10 -12.75 -29.58
CA LYS A 135 -0.94 -13.77 -29.73
C LYS A 135 -0.69 -14.94 -28.80
N VAL A 136 -1.76 -15.56 -28.30
CA VAL A 136 -1.69 -16.78 -27.49
C VAL A 136 -2.71 -17.79 -27.99
N ALA A 137 -2.24 -19.01 -28.27
CA ALA A 137 -3.10 -20.13 -28.66
C ALA A 137 -3.43 -20.97 -27.42
N VAL A 138 -4.71 -21.21 -27.19
CA VAL A 138 -5.21 -22.03 -26.08
C VAL A 138 -5.89 -23.25 -26.67
N ASN A 139 -5.45 -24.45 -26.29
CA ASN A 139 -6.02 -25.69 -26.78
C ASN A 139 -7.46 -25.86 -26.24
N THR A 140 -8.40 -26.33 -27.05
CA THR A 140 -9.81 -26.46 -26.64
C THR A 140 -10.12 -27.75 -25.85
N VAL A 141 -9.10 -28.58 -25.59
CA VAL A 141 -9.20 -29.71 -24.66
C VAL A 141 -9.45 -29.17 -23.26
N LYS A 142 -10.46 -29.71 -22.57
CA LYS A 142 -10.81 -29.32 -21.20
C LYS A 142 -9.59 -29.39 -20.27
N GLY A 143 -9.33 -28.31 -19.55
CA GLY A 143 -8.24 -28.19 -18.60
C GLY A 143 -6.88 -27.91 -19.24
N SER A 144 -6.80 -27.74 -20.57
CA SER A 144 -5.55 -27.32 -21.21
C SER A 144 -5.13 -25.95 -20.67
N GLN A 145 -3.81 -25.73 -20.62
CA GLN A 145 -3.24 -24.50 -20.11
C GLN A 145 -2.32 -23.85 -21.14
N ALA A 146 -2.33 -22.52 -21.17
CA ALA A 146 -1.34 -21.70 -21.85
C ALA A 146 -0.87 -20.60 -20.89
N GLU A 147 0.36 -20.13 -21.09
CA GLU A 147 0.94 -19.05 -20.29
C GLU A 147 1.13 -17.80 -21.14
N LEU A 148 0.78 -16.65 -20.55
CA LEU A 148 1.04 -15.34 -21.12
C LEU A 148 1.89 -14.53 -20.15
N LYS A 149 3.10 -14.18 -20.56
CA LYS A 149 3.98 -13.28 -19.80
C LYS A 149 3.67 -11.83 -20.15
N VAL A 150 3.49 -11.02 -19.12
CA VAL A 150 3.17 -9.59 -19.23
C VAL A 150 4.17 -8.81 -18.38
N THR A 151 4.87 -7.87 -19.00
CA THR A 151 5.88 -7.05 -18.34
C THR A 151 5.43 -5.60 -18.28
N PHE A 152 5.49 -5.02 -17.09
CA PHE A 152 5.12 -3.64 -16.81
C PHE A 152 6.38 -2.82 -16.53
N SER A 153 6.47 -1.63 -17.11
CA SER A 153 7.50 -0.65 -16.79
C SER A 153 6.91 0.74 -16.66
N LEU A 154 7.34 1.48 -15.64
CA LEU A 154 6.79 2.78 -15.32
C LEU A 154 7.53 3.87 -16.10
N PRO A 155 6.87 4.61 -17.00
CA PRO A 155 7.52 5.73 -17.68
C PRO A 155 7.83 6.87 -16.68
N PRO A 156 8.88 7.68 -16.93
CA PRO A 156 9.28 8.77 -16.04
C PRO A 156 8.16 9.75 -15.70
N ALA A 157 7.26 9.99 -16.65
CA ALA A 157 6.14 10.90 -16.48
C ALA A 157 5.16 10.43 -15.39
N LEU A 158 4.87 9.11 -15.32
CA LEU A 158 4.09 8.53 -14.22
C LEU A 158 4.91 8.43 -12.91
N ALA A 159 6.19 8.08 -13.02
CA ALA A 159 7.09 7.90 -11.87
C ALA A 159 7.41 9.19 -11.11
N SER A 160 7.11 10.37 -11.67
CA SER A 160 7.37 11.67 -11.05
C SER A 160 6.28 12.17 -10.10
N ARG A 161 5.11 11.51 -10.08
CA ARG A 161 3.92 11.93 -9.32
C ARG A 161 3.31 10.77 -8.54
N PRO A 162 2.56 10.99 -7.45
CA PRO A 162 1.80 9.95 -6.74
C PRO A 162 0.47 9.65 -7.46
N LEU A 163 0.53 8.77 -8.45
CA LEU A 163 -0.59 8.43 -9.33
C LEU A 163 -0.99 6.97 -9.15
N LEU A 164 -2.30 6.73 -9.05
CA LEU A 164 -2.89 5.42 -9.27
C LEU A 164 -3.06 5.23 -10.78
N TYR A 165 -2.28 4.33 -11.36
CA TYR A 165 -2.38 3.98 -12.77
C TYR A 165 -3.02 2.60 -12.93
N SER A 166 -3.73 2.40 -14.02
CA SER A 166 -4.48 1.16 -14.26
C SER A 166 -4.73 0.92 -15.74
N GLY A 167 -5.37 -0.20 -16.06
CA GLY A 167 -5.78 -0.54 -17.41
C GLY A 167 -6.26 -1.99 -17.48
N LEU A 168 -6.53 -2.46 -18.70
CA LEU A 168 -6.93 -3.82 -18.98
C LEU A 168 -5.93 -4.50 -19.92
N ILE A 169 -5.63 -5.76 -19.65
CA ILE A 169 -5.05 -6.66 -20.65
C ILE A 169 -6.23 -7.38 -21.30
N GLN A 170 -6.43 -7.19 -22.60
CA GLN A 170 -7.54 -7.77 -23.34
C GLN A 170 -7.04 -8.93 -24.22
N LEU A 171 -7.73 -10.06 -24.11
CA LEU A 171 -7.59 -11.25 -24.93
C LEU A 171 -8.77 -11.28 -25.90
N GLN A 172 -8.53 -10.84 -27.13
CA GLN A 172 -9.56 -10.80 -28.18
C GLN A 172 -9.47 -12.10 -29.00
N PRO A 173 -10.45 -13.02 -28.92
CA PRO A 173 -10.43 -14.23 -29.73
C PRO A 173 -10.54 -13.89 -31.22
N ASN A 174 -9.90 -14.73 -32.05
CA ASN A 174 -10.08 -14.71 -33.50
C ASN A 174 -11.45 -15.24 -33.93
N ASP A 175 -12.05 -16.11 -33.13
CA ASP A 175 -13.43 -16.56 -33.27
C ASP A 175 -14.37 -15.55 -32.60
N HIS A 176 -15.16 -14.84 -33.39
CA HIS A 176 -16.11 -13.84 -32.92
C HIS A 176 -17.32 -14.42 -32.16
N ALA A 177 -17.51 -15.74 -32.19
CA ALA A 177 -18.52 -16.41 -31.35
C ALA A 177 -18.10 -16.46 -29.87
N LEU A 178 -16.80 -16.28 -29.58
CA LEU A 178 -16.27 -16.26 -28.23
C LEU A 178 -16.15 -14.81 -27.72
N PRO A 179 -16.43 -14.57 -26.44
CA PRO A 179 -16.28 -13.23 -25.86
C PRO A 179 -14.81 -12.86 -25.69
N ALA A 180 -14.52 -11.57 -25.75
CA ALA A 180 -13.24 -11.05 -25.30
C ALA A 180 -13.09 -11.25 -23.80
N VAL A 181 -11.86 -11.54 -23.36
CA VAL A 181 -11.53 -11.73 -21.95
C VAL A 181 -10.59 -10.62 -21.49
N VAL A 182 -10.84 -10.02 -20.33
CA VAL A 182 -10.04 -8.94 -19.78
C VAL A 182 -9.40 -9.33 -18.44
N VAL A 183 -8.22 -8.79 -18.16
CA VAL A 183 -7.56 -8.83 -16.86
C VAL A 183 -7.28 -7.40 -16.44
N PRO A 184 -8.05 -6.82 -15.50
CA PRO A 184 -7.73 -5.52 -14.95
C PRO A 184 -6.41 -5.56 -14.18
N TYR A 185 -5.64 -4.49 -14.29
CA TYR A 185 -4.47 -4.26 -13.44
C TYR A 185 -4.54 -2.87 -12.82
N GLN A 186 -3.94 -2.73 -11.63
CA GLN A 186 -3.78 -1.45 -10.95
C GLN A 186 -2.43 -1.41 -10.23
N GLY A 187 -1.77 -0.26 -10.30
CA GLY A 187 -0.54 0.01 -9.57
C GLY A 187 -0.50 1.43 -9.04
N PHE A 188 0.48 1.70 -8.17
CA PHE A 188 0.77 3.03 -7.67
C PHE A 188 2.18 3.41 -8.08
N SER A 189 2.33 4.59 -8.67
CA SER A 189 3.61 5.01 -9.26
C SER A 189 4.68 5.35 -8.22
N GLN A 190 4.29 5.58 -6.97
CA GLN A 190 5.18 5.78 -5.82
C GLN A 190 5.04 4.62 -4.84
N ASP A 191 5.75 4.69 -3.71
CA ASP A 191 5.56 3.77 -2.60
C ASP A 191 4.27 4.06 -1.81
N TRP A 192 3.42 3.04 -1.62
CA TRP A 192 2.23 3.12 -0.76
C TRP A 192 2.58 3.51 0.67
N SER A 193 3.76 3.11 1.17
CA SER A 193 4.21 3.42 2.53
C SER A 193 4.39 4.93 2.77
N GLY A 194 4.66 5.69 1.70
CA GLY A 194 4.81 7.14 1.73
C GLY A 194 3.49 7.91 1.69
N LEU A 195 2.35 7.24 1.53
CA LEU A 195 1.06 7.92 1.58
C LEU A 195 0.72 8.34 3.00
N ARG A 196 0.33 9.60 3.14
CA ARG A 196 -0.15 10.13 4.41
C ARG A 196 -1.47 9.47 4.76
N ILE A 197 -1.55 8.92 5.97
CA ILE A 197 -2.81 8.37 6.53
C ILE A 197 -3.86 9.48 6.67
N LEU A 198 -3.41 10.71 6.89
CA LEU A 198 -4.27 11.89 7.05
C LEU A 198 -4.00 12.92 5.95
N ALA A 199 -5.07 13.40 5.33
CA ALA A 199 -4.99 14.51 4.39
C ALA A 199 -4.34 15.72 5.07
N LYS A 200 -3.42 16.38 4.37
CA LYS A 200 -2.89 17.66 4.85
C LYS A 200 -4.01 18.69 4.73
N PRO A 201 -4.32 19.47 5.78
CA PRO A 201 -5.22 20.60 5.66
C PRO A 201 -4.66 21.54 4.59
N ASN A 202 -5.33 21.62 3.45
CA ASN A 202 -5.00 22.58 2.40
C ASN A 202 -6.07 23.68 2.38
N SER A 203 -5.72 24.83 1.83
CA SER A 203 -6.60 26.01 1.76
C SER A 203 -7.83 25.83 0.86
N ARG A 204 -7.94 24.73 0.12
CA ARG A 204 -9.06 24.41 -0.75
C ARG A 204 -10.12 23.55 -0.06
N LEU A 205 -9.82 23.01 1.13
CA LEU A 205 -10.79 22.30 1.95
C LEU A 205 -11.76 23.30 2.58
N ASP A 206 -13.03 22.89 2.68
CA ASP A 206 -14.01 23.55 3.52
C ASP A 206 -13.44 23.78 4.94
N SER A 207 -13.69 24.95 5.53
CA SER A 207 -13.06 25.35 6.80
C SER A 207 -13.39 24.39 7.94
N ASP A 208 -14.59 23.81 7.97
CA ASP A 208 -15.00 22.86 9.00
C ASP A 208 -14.35 21.49 8.78
N LEU A 209 -14.19 21.06 7.53
CA LEU A 209 -13.42 19.86 7.21
C LEU A 209 -11.93 20.05 7.53
N ALA A 210 -11.34 21.20 7.19
CA ALA A 210 -9.96 21.52 7.51
C ALA A 210 -9.71 21.55 9.03
N ASN A 211 -10.63 22.13 9.80
CA ASN A 211 -10.56 22.14 11.26
C ASN A 211 -10.74 20.73 11.86
N ARG A 212 -11.68 19.92 11.35
CA ARG A 212 -11.82 18.52 11.78
C ARG A 212 -10.58 17.68 11.46
N LEU A 213 -9.98 17.84 10.29
CA LEU A 213 -8.74 17.15 9.92
C LEU A 213 -7.57 17.60 10.78
N ARG A 214 -7.46 18.90 11.12
CA ARG A 214 -6.48 19.39 12.11
C ARG A 214 -6.70 18.77 13.48
N LEU A 215 -7.94 18.76 13.98
CA LEU A 215 -8.28 18.13 15.26
C LEU A 215 -8.01 16.63 15.25
N GLN A 216 -8.25 15.93 14.13
CA GLN A 216 -7.95 14.50 13.97
C GLN A 216 -6.46 14.22 13.84
N GLN A 217 -5.70 15.08 13.14
CA GLN A 217 -4.24 15.03 13.11
C GLN A 217 -3.67 15.21 14.51
N ASN A 218 -4.13 16.24 15.21
CA ASN A 218 -3.78 16.45 16.60
C ASN A 218 -4.27 15.30 17.48
N ALA A 219 -5.40 14.66 17.21
CA ALA A 219 -5.84 13.50 17.99
C ALA A 219 -5.03 12.23 17.68
N LEU A 220 -4.59 12.02 16.44
CA LEU A 220 -3.81 10.84 16.02
C LEU A 220 -2.34 10.92 16.43
N CYS A 221 -1.79 12.13 16.55
CA CYS A 221 -0.55 12.37 17.29
C CYS A 221 -0.67 11.96 18.77
N TYR A 222 -1.88 11.78 19.30
CA TYR A 222 -2.19 11.49 20.70
C TYR A 222 -3.00 10.20 20.92
N ALA A 223 -3.35 9.44 19.87
CA ALA A 223 -4.20 8.26 19.98
C ALA A 223 -3.34 6.98 20.10
N PRO A 224 -3.23 6.36 21.29
CA PRO A 224 -2.58 5.07 21.43
C PRO A 224 -3.33 4.03 20.62
N ARG A 225 -2.64 3.32 19.72
CA ARG A 225 -3.19 2.14 19.05
C ARG A 225 -3.45 1.09 20.12
N SER A 226 -4.72 0.90 20.46
CA SER A 226 -5.28 -0.21 21.26
C SER A 226 -4.61 -0.47 22.61
N THR A 227 -5.36 -0.18 23.68
CA THR A 227 -5.14 -0.64 25.05
C THR A 227 -4.36 -1.96 25.18
N PRO A 228 -3.10 -1.96 25.66
CA PRO A 228 -2.74 -2.98 26.63
C PRO A 228 -3.51 -2.63 27.91
N GLN A 229 -4.21 -3.60 28.48
CA GLN A 229 -4.59 -3.48 29.89
C GLN A 229 -3.30 -3.49 30.72
N ILE A 230 -2.65 -2.34 30.88
CA ILE A 230 -1.65 -1.93 31.88
C ILE A 230 -1.44 -0.41 31.63
N PRO A 231 -1.39 0.45 32.67
CA PRO A 231 -1.42 1.89 32.48
C PRO A 231 -0.09 2.43 31.94
N SER A 232 0.05 2.60 30.62
CA SER A 232 1.18 3.34 30.04
C SER A 232 0.84 3.94 28.68
N SER A 233 1.22 5.22 28.51
CA SER A 233 0.90 6.07 27.36
C SER A 233 2.20 6.67 26.79
N VAL A 234 3.09 5.87 26.20
CA VAL A 234 4.44 6.34 25.84
C VAL A 234 4.97 5.74 24.53
N ILE A 235 5.89 6.46 23.87
CA ILE A 235 6.88 5.85 22.97
C ILE A 235 7.89 5.12 23.86
N ASP A 236 7.66 3.83 24.09
CA ASP A 236 8.57 2.97 24.86
C ASP A 236 9.68 2.46 23.96
N GLN A 237 10.90 2.99 24.12
CA GLN A 237 12.11 2.30 23.68
C GLN A 237 12.71 1.62 24.91
N LEU A 238 12.49 0.31 25.03
CA LEU A 238 13.10 -0.52 26.07
C LEU A 238 14.59 -0.66 25.78
N SER A 239 15.40 -0.09 26.65
CA SER A 239 16.85 -0.26 26.63
C SER A 239 17.25 -0.88 27.97
N SER A 240 17.81 -2.09 27.93
CA SER A 240 18.29 -2.78 29.13
C SER A 240 19.52 -2.04 29.67
N VAL A 241 19.52 -1.77 30.98
CA VAL A 241 20.66 -1.22 31.70
C VAL A 241 21.26 -2.36 32.50
N PRO A 242 22.36 -2.99 32.06
CA PRO A 242 22.95 -4.09 32.80
C PRO A 242 23.43 -3.65 34.18
N GLU A 243 23.36 -4.58 35.14
CA GLU A 243 23.70 -4.43 36.56
C GLU A 243 24.95 -3.57 36.80
N VAL A 244 24.76 -2.36 37.34
CA VAL A 244 25.85 -1.53 37.88
C VAL A 244 25.91 -1.78 39.39
N CYS A 245 26.47 -2.93 39.76
CA CYS A 245 26.71 -3.23 41.17
C CYS A 245 27.92 -2.40 41.66
N SER A 246 27.68 -1.56 42.67
CA SER A 246 28.61 -0.77 43.50
C SER A 246 28.83 0.71 43.15
N GLY A 247 27.85 1.56 43.49
CA GLY A 247 28.09 2.89 44.08
C GLY A 247 28.93 3.90 43.28
N GLY A 248 28.83 3.91 41.94
CA GLY A 248 29.46 4.90 41.08
C GLY A 248 28.49 5.48 40.05
N PHE A 249 28.80 6.68 39.53
CA PHE A 249 28.15 7.21 38.32
C PHE A 249 28.38 6.23 37.16
N ALA A 250 27.32 5.85 36.45
CA ALA A 250 27.44 5.11 35.20
C ALA A 250 28.04 6.02 34.12
N THR A 251 29.34 6.23 34.12
CA THR A 251 30.03 7.11 33.16
C THR A 251 30.14 6.52 31.75
N ASP A 252 29.89 5.23 31.58
CA ASP A 252 30.23 4.50 30.35
C ASP A 252 29.03 3.93 29.55
N THR A 253 27.79 4.27 29.89
CA THR A 253 26.63 3.89 29.05
C THR A 253 26.18 5.06 28.17
N ASP A 254 26.98 5.34 27.14
CA ASP A 254 26.65 6.30 26.08
C ASP A 254 25.63 5.67 25.11
N GLN A 255 24.44 5.33 25.62
CA GLN A 255 23.32 4.89 24.77
C GLN A 255 22.76 6.12 24.04
N GLN A 256 23.26 6.35 22.83
CA GLN A 256 22.80 7.44 21.96
C GLN A 256 21.50 7.03 21.25
N LEU A 257 20.39 7.64 21.63
CA LEU A 257 19.15 7.58 20.88
C LEU A 257 19.25 8.57 19.72
N ASN A 258 19.27 8.08 18.48
CA ASN A 258 19.31 8.91 17.28
C ASN A 258 17.87 9.25 16.84
N VAL A 259 17.46 10.50 17.03
CA VAL A 259 16.18 11.02 16.50
C VAL A 259 16.51 12.02 15.39
N SER A 260 15.93 11.83 14.20
CA SER A 260 16.18 12.75 13.08
C SER A 260 15.56 14.12 13.36
N LEU A 261 16.38 15.18 13.20
CA LEU A 261 15.95 16.56 13.38
C LEU A 261 14.86 16.95 12.38
N ALA A 262 14.89 16.40 11.16
CA ALA A 262 13.86 16.63 10.15
C ALA A 262 12.47 16.21 10.66
N VAL A 263 12.39 15.08 11.38
CA VAL A 263 11.14 14.57 11.96
C VAL A 263 10.60 15.52 13.05
N LEU A 264 11.49 16.10 13.86
CA LEU A 264 11.11 17.05 14.91
C LEU A 264 10.76 18.44 14.33
N GLN A 265 11.46 18.88 13.28
CA GLN A 265 11.24 20.18 12.63
C GLN A 265 9.98 20.21 11.74
N GLU A 266 9.66 19.10 11.09
CA GLU A 266 8.43 18.99 10.29
C GLU A 266 7.16 18.96 11.16
N SER A 267 7.30 18.76 12.47
CA SER A 267 6.20 18.68 13.43
C SER A 267 6.53 19.44 14.72
N PRO A 268 6.53 20.79 14.71
CA PRO A 268 6.92 21.62 15.86
C PRO A 268 6.00 21.50 17.07
N GLU A 269 4.87 20.78 16.95
CA GLU A 269 3.91 20.52 18.02
C GLU A 269 4.00 19.10 18.61
N CYS A 270 4.96 18.29 18.14
CA CYS A 270 5.20 16.96 18.69
C CYS A 270 6.13 17.00 19.91
N SER A 271 5.63 16.58 21.07
CA SER A 271 6.46 16.32 22.26
C SER A 271 7.09 14.93 22.20
N LEU A 272 8.43 14.85 22.25
CA LEU A 272 9.17 13.59 22.40
C LEU A 272 8.96 13.04 23.82
N ARG A 273 8.43 11.81 23.96
CA ARG A 273 8.31 11.12 25.25
C ARG A 273 9.25 9.92 25.27
N ILE A 274 10.15 9.88 26.23
CA ILE A 274 11.12 8.79 26.43
C ILE A 274 10.67 8.02 27.66
N THR A 275 10.41 6.72 27.54
CA THR A 275 10.33 5.84 28.71
C THR A 275 11.65 5.13 28.90
N LEU A 276 12.17 5.24 30.11
CA LEU A 276 13.25 4.38 30.56
C LEU A 276 12.64 3.33 31.47
N VAL A 277 12.98 2.07 31.24
CA VAL A 277 12.62 0.96 32.12
C VAL A 277 13.91 0.53 32.80
N PRO A 278 14.28 1.16 33.92
CA PRO A 278 15.54 0.82 34.56
C PRO A 278 15.41 -0.55 35.22
N GLU A 279 16.36 -1.44 34.95
CA GLU A 279 16.42 -2.77 35.57
C GLU A 279 16.83 -2.69 37.07
N VAL A 280 17.34 -1.53 37.49
CA VAL A 280 17.70 -1.20 38.87
C VAL A 280 16.96 0.06 39.36
N PRO A 281 16.68 0.21 40.67
CA PRO A 281 16.07 1.42 41.21
C PRO A 281 16.95 2.64 40.94
N LEU A 282 16.37 3.69 40.35
CA LEU A 282 17.03 4.99 40.15
C LEU A 282 16.44 6.01 41.11
N HIS A 283 17.29 6.89 41.65
CA HIS A 283 16.86 8.04 42.43
C HIS A 283 16.71 9.30 41.59
N THR A 284 17.65 9.52 40.66
CA THR A 284 17.65 10.73 39.84
C THR A 284 18.19 10.43 38.46
N LEU A 285 17.46 10.88 37.44
CA LEU A 285 17.83 10.77 36.04
C LEU A 285 18.21 12.13 35.47
N TYR A 286 19.36 12.18 34.80
CA TYR A 286 19.83 13.34 34.04
C TYR A 286 19.77 13.03 32.54
N VAL A 287 19.22 13.95 31.76
CA VAL A 287 19.07 13.81 30.32
C VAL A 287 19.72 15.00 29.63
N ASP A 288 20.78 14.73 28.86
CA ASP A 288 21.44 15.71 28.00
C ASP A 288 21.01 15.49 26.55
N VAL A 289 20.67 16.58 25.86
CA VAL A 289 20.40 16.60 24.43
C VAL A 289 21.64 17.10 23.70
N LEU A 290 22.11 16.33 22.74
CA LEU A 290 23.28 16.60 21.91
C LEU A 290 22.88 16.75 20.44
N ASP A 291 23.67 17.49 19.67
CA ASP A 291 23.55 17.56 18.22
C ASP A 291 24.25 16.40 17.50
N ALA A 292 24.18 16.38 16.17
CA ALA A 292 24.82 15.40 15.31
C ALA A 292 26.35 15.33 15.46
N ALA A 293 27.00 16.35 16.04
CA ALA A 293 28.45 16.39 16.28
C ALA A 293 28.80 16.12 17.77
N SER A 294 27.83 15.66 18.56
CA SER A 294 27.95 15.41 20.00
C SER A 294 28.18 16.66 20.86
N ASN A 295 27.87 17.86 20.35
CA ASN A 295 27.85 19.07 21.16
C ASN A 295 26.56 19.12 21.98
N MET A 296 26.65 19.56 23.23
CA MET A 296 25.48 19.69 24.10
C MET A 296 24.59 20.86 23.67
N LEU A 297 23.35 20.56 23.31
CA LEU A 297 22.31 21.52 22.98
C LEU A 297 21.58 22.02 24.22
N GLY A 298 21.45 21.17 25.24
CA GLY A 298 20.85 21.52 26.54
C GLY A 298 20.64 20.29 27.41
N SER A 299 20.29 20.53 28.68
CA SER A 299 19.97 19.46 29.64
C SER A 299 18.55 19.66 30.17
N LEU A 300 17.83 18.56 30.36
CA LEU A 300 16.55 18.59 31.07
C LEU A 300 16.79 18.73 32.57
N SER A 301 15.82 19.32 33.27
CA SER A 301 15.84 19.34 34.73
C SER A 301 15.88 17.90 35.27
N PRO A 302 16.63 17.64 36.36
CA PRO A 302 16.77 16.30 36.90
C PRO A 302 15.40 15.73 37.25
N LEU A 303 15.15 14.49 36.82
CA LEU A 303 13.90 13.79 37.09
C LEU A 303 14.09 12.94 38.35
N ASP A 304 13.35 13.27 39.41
CA ASP A 304 13.31 12.48 40.63
C ASP A 304 12.38 11.27 40.43
N THR A 305 12.96 10.08 40.44
CA THR A 305 12.25 8.81 40.19
C THR A 305 11.88 8.08 41.49
N SER A 306 12.11 8.70 42.66
CA SER A 306 11.87 8.09 43.97
C SER A 306 10.39 7.89 44.32
N SER A 307 9.47 8.59 43.65
CA SER A 307 8.04 8.60 43.99
C SER A 307 7.20 7.45 43.41
N GLY A 308 7.79 6.57 42.59
CA GLY A 308 7.06 5.52 41.86
C GLY A 308 7.48 4.06 42.15
N SER A 309 8.45 3.82 43.03
CA SER A 309 9.08 2.51 43.22
C SER A 309 9.02 2.09 44.68
N SER A 310 8.36 0.96 44.99
CA SER A 310 8.35 0.35 46.34
C SER A 310 9.68 -0.33 46.72
N LEU A 311 10.73 -0.14 45.93
CA LEU A 311 12.08 -0.72 46.10
C LEU A 311 13.11 0.34 46.54
N ALA A 312 12.67 1.39 47.25
CA ALA A 312 13.54 2.44 47.77
C ALA A 312 14.30 1.98 49.02
N ALA A 313 15.30 1.11 48.87
CA ALA A 313 16.28 0.82 49.92
C ALA A 313 17.55 0.14 49.41
N ALA A 314 18.28 0.73 48.45
CA ALA A 314 19.72 0.44 48.28
C ALA A 314 20.38 1.40 47.27
N GLY A 315 21.10 2.41 47.78
CA GLY A 315 22.10 3.17 47.03
C GLY A 315 21.58 4.20 46.02
N GLU A 316 22.20 5.37 46.01
CA GLU A 316 21.98 6.38 44.95
C GLU A 316 22.67 5.91 43.66
N VAL A 317 21.88 5.52 42.66
CA VAL A 317 22.39 5.26 41.30
C VAL A 317 22.01 6.45 40.41
N TYR A 318 23.03 7.04 39.79
CA TYR A 318 22.91 8.17 38.87
C TYR A 318 23.15 7.69 37.44
N ILE A 319 22.17 7.87 36.56
CA ILE A 319 22.30 7.59 35.13
C ILE A 319 22.23 8.90 34.35
N LYS A 320 23.21 9.08 33.46
CA LYS A 320 23.29 10.20 32.53
C LYS A 320 23.02 9.71 31.12
N GLY A 321 21.83 9.96 30.60
CA GLY A 321 21.48 9.66 29.21
C GLY A 321 21.90 10.80 28.29
N ARG A 322 22.51 10.48 27.15
CA ARG A 322 22.88 11.44 26.10
C ARG A 322 22.12 11.12 24.82
N PHE A 323 21.35 12.09 24.32
CA PHE A 323 20.56 11.96 23.09
C PHE A 323 21.28 12.64 21.95
N ARG A 324 21.34 12.03 20.76
CA ARG A 324 22.00 12.64 19.61
C ARG A 324 20.96 12.97 18.54
N VAL A 325 20.85 14.25 18.20
CA VAL A 325 19.92 14.73 17.18
C VAL A 325 20.68 14.87 15.86
N GLY A 326 20.55 13.86 15.01
CA GLY A 326 21.19 13.79 13.68
C GLY A 326 20.38 14.52 12.61
N ALA A 327 21.06 15.08 11.60
CA ALA A 327 20.41 15.52 10.37
C ALA A 327 19.78 14.32 9.63
#